data_AF-A0A167PCB4-F1
#
_entry.id   AF-A0A167PCB4-F1
#
_cell.length_a   1.000
_cell.length_b   1.000
_cell.length_c   1.000
_cell.angle_alpha   90.00
_cell.angle_beta   90.00
_cell.angle_gamma   90.00
#
_symmetry.space_group_name_H-M   'P 1'
#
loop_
_entity.id
_entity.type
_entity.pdbx_description
1 polymer ?
#
loop_
_entity_poly.entity_id
_entity_poly.type
_entity_poly.pdbx_seq_one_letter_code
_entity_poly.pdbx_strand_id
1 'polypeptide(L)'
;MLATPNRGCSVTKVRLPRGFLQSFELVAHPETGDPWWVPSDLSPARPAAPTRVTGPMPPSVDTAPVASSDVPPAVIGARGPTAYALASMTLLRLFSGASGKYRKGYKSFYRSSSSPGSAAVLNNAVWRADMDAHVLELTRRRVFEDLLHFSSLCEEGKRQYLVPFTTCDQLEGLHQRGCVLLAGSGSANGENKFERPNSKTRTGGRSTEIPIYALRDLLGCVYAENLCTKSPVFQTSQSVLLRGQRTVKLQERLWKLYGYCS
;
A
#
# COMPACT_ATOMS: atom_id res chain seq x y z
N MET A 1 4.49 -12.35 -10.03
CA MET A 1 5.16 -11.09 -10.40
C MET A 1 6.06 -10.65 -9.25
N LEU A 2 7.12 -11.40 -8.96
CA LEU A 2 8.12 -11.04 -7.93
C LEU A 2 9.47 -10.63 -8.54
N ALA A 3 9.64 -10.88 -9.84
CA ALA A 3 10.80 -10.44 -10.58
C ALA A 3 10.58 -8.99 -11.06
N THR A 4 11.35 -8.09 -10.45
CA THR A 4 11.75 -6.76 -10.96
C THR A 4 10.83 -5.58 -10.60
N PRO A 5 11.37 -4.41 -10.19
CA PRO A 5 12.77 -4.10 -9.90
C PRO A 5 13.10 -4.18 -8.40
N ASN A 6 14.26 -4.75 -8.08
CA ASN A 6 14.85 -4.62 -6.76
C ASN A 6 15.19 -3.15 -6.50
N ARG A 7 14.80 -2.65 -5.34
CA ARG A 7 15.12 -1.29 -4.88
C ARG A 7 15.84 -1.40 -3.55
N GLY A 8 16.73 -0.44 -3.28
CA GLY A 8 17.41 -0.34 -2.00
C GLY A 8 16.54 0.42 -1.01
N CYS A 9 16.42 -0.10 0.21
CA CYS A 9 15.95 0.69 1.33
C CYS A 9 16.98 1.80 1.62
N SER A 10 16.58 3.06 1.55
CA SER A 10 17.48 4.20 1.77
C SER A 10 18.07 4.22 3.19
N VAL A 11 17.39 3.59 4.14
CA VAL A 11 17.74 3.56 5.57
C VAL A 11 18.62 2.34 5.91
N THR A 12 18.14 1.12 5.62
CA THR A 12 18.84 -0.12 6.00
C THR A 12 19.84 -0.61 4.94
N LYS A 13 19.84 0.00 3.75
CA LYS A 13 20.66 -0.39 2.58
C LYS A 13 20.41 -1.79 2.03
N VAL A 14 19.45 -2.53 2.59
CA VAL A 14 19.01 -3.83 2.08
C VAL A 14 18.31 -3.63 0.73
N ARG A 15 18.60 -4.51 -0.24
CA ARG A 15 17.92 -4.53 -1.54
C ARG A 15 16.83 -5.59 -1.52
N LEU A 16 15.59 -5.18 -1.76
CA LEU A 16 14.43 -6.06 -1.76
C LEU A 16 13.55 -5.76 -2.98
N PRO A 17 12.69 -6.71 -3.39
CA PRO A 17 11.61 -6.43 -4.32
C PRO A 17 10.72 -5.29 -3.79
N ARG A 18 10.17 -4.49 -4.70
CA ARG A 18 9.33 -3.31 -4.36
C ARG A 18 8.19 -3.64 -3.39
N GLY A 19 7.60 -4.83 -3.46
CA GLY A 19 6.50 -5.23 -2.57
C GLY A 19 6.83 -5.18 -1.07
N PHE A 20 8.11 -5.34 -0.71
CA PHE A 20 8.58 -5.26 0.69
C PHE A 20 8.96 -3.85 1.13
N LEU A 21 8.83 -2.87 0.23
CA LEU A 21 9.22 -1.49 0.47
C LEU A 21 7.99 -0.60 0.52
N GLN A 22 8.05 0.40 1.39
CA GLN A 22 7.12 1.51 1.40
C GLN A 22 7.77 2.68 0.66
N SER A 23 7.10 3.14 -0.41
CA SER A 23 7.49 4.36 -1.10
C SER A 23 6.98 5.59 -0.34
N PHE A 24 7.83 6.61 -0.32
CA PHE A 24 7.52 7.94 0.19
C PHE A 24 7.87 8.95 -0.89
N GLU A 25 7.00 9.94 -1.06
CA GLU A 25 7.15 11.00 -2.04
C GLU A 25 7.05 12.34 -1.34
N LEU A 26 7.82 13.30 -1.83
CA LEU A 26 7.77 14.65 -1.31
C LEU A 26 6.68 15.45 -2.02
N VAL A 27 5.74 15.98 -1.24
CA VAL A 27 4.60 16.77 -1.73
C VAL A 27 4.53 18.07 -0.93
N ALA A 28 4.19 19.18 -1.59
CA ALA A 28 3.90 20.44 -0.89
C ALA A 28 2.56 20.34 -0.15
N HIS A 29 2.54 20.73 1.12
CA HIS A 29 1.32 20.81 1.91
C HIS A 29 0.35 21.82 1.27
N PRO A 30 -0.94 21.48 1.08
CA PRO A 30 -1.87 22.32 0.31
C PRO A 30 -2.11 23.70 0.94
N GLU A 31 -2.01 23.81 2.27
CA GLU A 31 -2.29 25.07 2.98
C GLU A 31 -1.02 25.85 3.34
N THR A 32 0.09 25.16 3.64
CA THR A 32 1.31 25.80 4.15
C THR A 32 2.42 25.89 3.11
N GLY A 33 2.33 25.11 2.02
CA GLY A 33 3.39 25.01 1.01
C GLY A 33 4.63 24.22 1.48
N ASP A 34 4.68 23.78 2.74
CA ASP A 34 5.83 23.08 3.29
C ASP A 34 6.03 21.71 2.64
N PRO A 35 7.27 21.26 2.44
CA PRO A 35 7.55 19.94 1.89
C PRO A 35 7.22 18.84 2.91
N TRP A 36 6.39 17.88 2.55
CA TRP A 36 5.97 16.77 3.41
C TRP A 36 6.29 15.42 2.76
N TRP A 37 6.78 14.47 3.55
CA TRP A 37 6.89 13.08 3.13
C TRP A 37 5.54 12.37 3.25
N VAL A 38 5.03 11.87 2.14
CA VAL A 38 3.73 11.19 2.07
C VAL A 38 3.90 9.76 1.51
N PRO A 39 3.21 8.75 2.05
CA PRO A 39 3.27 7.38 1.52
C PRO A 39 2.60 7.30 0.13
N SER A 40 3.39 7.30 -0.94
CA SER A 40 2.88 7.47 -2.30
C SER A 40 2.17 6.23 -2.84
N ASP A 41 2.60 5.02 -2.49
CA ASP A 41 1.91 3.77 -2.87
C ASP A 41 0.46 3.67 -2.34
N LEU A 42 0.10 4.49 -1.35
CA LEU A 42 -1.22 4.49 -0.70
C LEU A 42 -2.07 5.72 -1.06
N SER A 43 -1.44 6.73 -1.68
CA SER A 43 -2.11 7.91 -2.19
C SER A 43 -3.01 7.55 -3.38
N PRO A 44 -4.20 8.17 -3.53
CA PRO A 44 -5.03 7.96 -4.72
C PRO A 44 -4.23 8.33 -5.97
N ALA A 45 -4.32 7.50 -7.01
CA ALA A 45 -3.69 7.80 -8.28
C ALA A 45 -4.22 9.14 -8.79
N ARG A 46 -3.34 10.14 -8.91
CA ARG A 46 -3.70 11.41 -9.54
C ARG A 46 -4.08 11.09 -11.00
N PRO A 47 -5.17 11.66 -11.55
CA PRO A 47 -5.39 11.61 -12.98
C PRO A 47 -4.13 12.16 -13.65
N ALA A 48 -3.59 11.40 -14.61
CA ALA A 48 -2.39 11.79 -15.34
C ALA A 48 -2.58 13.24 -15.80
N ALA A 49 -1.61 14.11 -15.47
CA ALA A 49 -1.63 15.46 -16.02
C ALA A 49 -1.78 15.34 -17.54
N PRO A 50 -2.63 16.16 -18.19
CA PRO A 50 -2.78 16.10 -19.63
C PRO A 50 -1.39 16.21 -20.24
N THR A 51 -1.01 15.16 -20.97
CA THR A 51 0.20 15.14 -21.79
C THR A 51 0.23 16.46 -22.54
N ARG A 52 1.23 17.30 -22.30
CA ARG A 52 1.49 18.46 -23.14
C ARG A 52 1.64 17.92 -24.56
N VAL A 53 0.58 18.07 -25.35
CA VAL A 53 0.64 17.85 -26.80
C VAL A 53 1.63 18.89 -27.30
N THR A 54 2.83 18.43 -27.64
CA THR A 54 3.79 19.15 -28.47
C THR A 54 3.14 19.33 -29.83
N GLY A 55 2.34 20.38 -29.97
CA GLY A 55 1.96 20.93 -31.27
C GLY A 55 3.16 21.61 -31.92
N PRO A 56 3.24 21.69 -33.26
CA PRO A 56 4.36 22.30 -33.96
C PRO A 56 4.40 23.81 -33.69
N MET A 57 5.60 24.29 -33.37
CA MET A 57 6.01 25.69 -33.25
C MET A 57 5.62 26.52 -34.49
N PRO A 58 5.10 27.75 -34.32
CA PRO A 58 5.31 28.83 -35.27
C PRO A 58 6.42 29.79 -34.77
N PRO A 59 7.03 30.57 -35.68
CA PRO A 59 8.38 31.09 -35.52
C PRO A 59 8.49 32.33 -34.62
N SER A 60 9.68 32.45 -34.06
CA SER A 60 10.22 33.52 -33.23
C SER A 60 10.02 34.93 -33.81
N VAL A 61 9.65 35.88 -32.95
CA VAL A 61 10.03 37.28 -33.10
C VAL A 61 10.39 37.84 -31.73
N ASP A 62 11.59 38.41 -31.64
CA ASP A 62 12.23 39.00 -30.47
C ASP A 62 11.49 40.24 -29.94
N THR A 63 11.36 40.40 -28.62
CA THR A 63 11.53 41.68 -27.89
C THR A 63 11.73 41.41 -26.39
N ALA A 64 12.78 42.01 -25.80
CA ALA A 64 13.21 41.87 -24.41
C ALA A 64 12.48 42.88 -23.46
N PRO A 65 12.77 42.94 -22.14
CA PRO A 65 11.77 42.76 -21.10
C PRO A 65 11.35 44.06 -20.38
N VAL A 66 10.10 44.12 -19.91
CA VAL A 66 9.68 45.11 -18.91
C VAL A 66 8.98 44.38 -17.76
N ALA A 67 9.57 44.53 -16.59
CA ALA A 67 9.07 44.05 -15.31
C ALA A 67 7.81 44.82 -14.89
N SER A 68 6.83 44.11 -14.33
CA SER A 68 5.92 44.58 -13.27
C SER A 68 5.13 43.42 -12.68
N SER A 69 5.06 43.40 -11.35
CA SER A 69 4.44 42.44 -10.43
C SER A 69 2.96 42.15 -10.69
N ASP A 70 2.52 40.92 -10.39
CA ASP A 70 1.37 40.63 -9.51
C ASP A 70 1.25 39.11 -9.19
N VAL A 71 0.67 38.80 -8.03
CA VAL A 71 0.75 37.54 -7.23
C VAL A 71 -0.16 36.40 -7.78
N PRO A 72 -0.13 35.17 -7.23
CA PRO A 72 0.42 33.91 -7.79
C PRO A 72 -0.63 33.02 -8.51
N PRO A 73 -0.21 31.88 -9.11
CA PRO A 73 -1.05 30.70 -8.96
C PRO A 73 -0.26 29.44 -8.58
N ALA A 74 -0.66 28.85 -7.46
CA ALA A 74 -0.74 27.42 -7.21
C ALA A 74 0.34 26.52 -7.85
N VAL A 75 1.45 26.30 -7.13
CA VAL A 75 2.36 25.16 -7.41
C VAL A 75 1.74 23.87 -6.88
N ILE A 76 0.60 23.45 -7.46
CA ILE A 76 0.04 22.11 -7.26
C ILE A 76 0.54 21.23 -8.42
N GLY A 77 1.79 20.77 -8.39
CA GLY A 77 2.18 19.82 -9.44
C GLY A 77 3.56 19.18 -9.46
N ALA A 78 4.58 19.77 -8.85
CA ALA A 78 5.91 19.16 -8.91
C ALA A 78 6.04 18.09 -7.81
N ARG A 79 5.74 16.83 -8.17
CA ARG A 79 6.09 15.66 -7.35
C ARG A 79 7.60 15.66 -7.12
N GLY A 80 8.02 15.67 -5.85
CA GLY A 80 9.43 15.59 -5.49
C GLY A 80 9.99 14.17 -5.62
N PRO A 81 11.26 13.95 -5.23
CA PRO A 81 11.90 12.66 -5.36
C PRO A 81 11.16 11.58 -4.55
N THR A 82 11.13 10.36 -5.08
CA THR A 82 10.58 9.18 -4.39
C THR A 82 11.71 8.44 -3.66
N ALA A 83 11.49 8.14 -2.39
CA ALA A 83 12.39 7.33 -1.57
C ALA A 83 11.70 6.04 -1.10
N TYR A 84 12.50 5.06 -0.70
CA TYR A 84 12.02 3.75 -0.28
C TYR A 84 12.54 3.42 1.11
N ALA A 85 11.65 2.99 2.00
CA ALA A 85 12.00 2.35 3.27
C ALA A 85 11.45 0.93 3.33
N LEU A 86 11.94 0.11 4.24
CA LEU A 86 11.33 -1.19 4.52
C LEU A 86 9.89 -0.97 5.00
N ALA A 87 8.94 -1.72 4.45
CA ALA A 87 7.54 -1.70 4.90
C ALA A 87 7.42 -2.44 6.25
N SER A 88 7.87 -1.81 7.33
CA SER A 88 7.84 -2.35 8.68
C SER A 88 7.41 -1.26 9.67
N MET A 89 6.38 -1.54 10.47
CA MET A 89 5.90 -0.63 11.51
C MET A 89 7.01 -0.31 12.51
N THR A 90 7.74 -1.33 12.96
CA THR A 90 8.85 -1.20 13.91
C THR A 90 9.93 -0.25 13.39
N LEU A 91 10.33 -0.39 12.12
CA LEU A 91 11.35 0.51 11.55
C LEU A 91 10.85 1.96 11.47
N LEU A 92 9.63 2.19 11.00
CA LEU A 92 9.10 3.55 10.85
C LEU A 92 8.88 4.23 12.20
N ARG A 93 8.46 3.48 13.23
CA ARG A 93 8.32 4.00 14.60
C ARG A 93 9.66 4.50 15.15
N LEU A 94 10.76 3.80 14.84
CA LEU A 94 12.10 4.20 15.26
C LEU A 94 12.57 5.53 14.65
N PHE A 95 11.95 6.03 13.58
CA PHE A 95 12.34 7.33 13.00
C PHE A 95 11.95 8.49 13.90
N SER A 96 10.83 8.37 14.60
CA SER A 96 10.28 9.36 15.50
C SER A 96 10.73 9.17 16.96
N GLY A 97 11.51 8.13 17.25
CA GLY A 97 12.03 7.84 18.58
C GLY A 97 12.97 8.92 19.12
N ALA A 98 13.04 9.02 20.46
CA ALA A 98 13.90 9.98 21.15
C ALA A 98 15.40 9.72 20.95
N SER A 99 15.79 8.44 20.84
CA SER A 99 17.17 7.99 20.65
C SER A 99 17.22 6.73 19.79
N GLY A 100 18.39 6.41 19.22
CA GLY A 100 18.62 5.19 18.46
C GLY A 100 19.22 5.40 17.07
N LYS A 101 19.76 4.32 16.49
CA LYS A 101 20.46 4.30 15.19
C LYS A 101 19.62 4.82 14.03
N TYR A 102 18.31 4.62 14.07
CA TYR A 102 17.38 4.97 13.00
C TYR A 102 16.62 6.27 13.25
N ARG A 103 16.96 7.02 14.31
CA ARG A 103 16.35 8.32 14.61
C ARG A 103 16.50 9.26 13.42
N LYS A 104 15.41 9.92 13.03
CA LYS A 104 15.34 10.76 11.82
C LYS A 104 15.81 10.04 10.54
N GLY A 105 15.58 8.73 10.46
CA GLY A 105 15.97 7.88 9.32
C GLY A 105 15.44 8.37 7.97
N TYR A 106 14.30 9.06 7.97
CA TYR A 106 13.74 9.74 6.79
C TYR A 106 14.70 10.74 6.16
N LYS A 107 15.66 11.32 6.90
CA LYS A 107 16.71 12.18 6.31
C LYS A 107 17.62 11.44 5.32
N SER A 108 17.70 10.11 5.40
CA SER A 108 18.44 9.30 4.41
C SER A 108 17.77 9.27 3.03
N PHE A 109 16.48 9.62 2.95
CA PHE A 109 15.74 9.74 1.69
C PHE A 109 16.34 10.83 0.79
N TYR A 110 16.94 11.85 1.42
CA TYR A 110 17.69 12.90 0.73
C TYR A 110 18.80 12.34 -0.16
N ARG A 111 19.55 11.33 0.32
CA ARG A 111 20.69 10.74 -0.41
C ARG A 111 20.28 9.92 -1.63
N SER A 112 18.98 9.73 -1.85
CA SER A 112 18.43 9.05 -3.03
C SER A 112 18.00 10.03 -4.13
N SER A 113 18.02 11.35 -3.86
CA SER A 113 17.72 12.39 -4.85
C SER A 113 19.00 12.92 -5.49
N SER A 114 19.15 12.74 -6.80
CA SER A 114 20.32 13.20 -7.55
C SER A 114 20.19 14.65 -8.06
N SER A 115 19.12 15.38 -7.74
CA SER A 115 18.89 16.70 -8.34
C SER A 115 19.57 17.83 -7.54
N PRO A 116 20.48 18.61 -8.17
CA PRO A 116 21.05 19.81 -7.58
C PRO A 116 19.94 20.79 -7.18
N GLY A 117 20.02 21.39 -5.99
CA GLY A 117 19.02 22.34 -5.49
C GLY A 117 17.86 21.74 -4.67
N SER A 118 17.64 20.42 -4.71
CA SER A 118 16.62 19.76 -3.86
C SER A 118 17.00 19.65 -2.38
N ALA A 119 18.25 19.97 -2.04
CA ALA A 119 18.84 19.88 -0.70
C ALA A 119 18.10 20.66 0.38
N ALA A 120 17.85 21.94 0.13
CA ALA A 120 17.20 22.81 1.10
C ALA A 120 15.76 22.36 1.35
N VAL A 121 15.04 21.99 0.29
CA VAL A 121 13.65 21.51 0.35
C VAL A 121 13.56 20.18 1.11
N LEU A 122 14.48 19.24 0.85
CA LEU A 122 14.50 17.94 1.49
C LEU A 122 14.95 18.00 2.96
N ASN A 123 15.79 18.98 3.31
CA ASN A 123 16.19 19.21 4.70
C ASN A 123 15.04 19.77 5.56
N ASN A 124 14.17 20.58 4.95
CA ASN A 124 12.99 21.14 5.60
C ASN A 124 11.77 20.21 5.52
N ALA A 125 11.92 19.04 4.88
CA ALA A 125 10.82 18.10 4.72
C ALA A 125 10.30 17.58 6.07
N VAL A 126 9.00 17.78 6.28
CA VAL A 126 8.30 17.36 7.50
C VAL A 126 8.05 15.86 7.44
N TRP A 127 8.44 15.18 8.53
CA TRP A 127 8.10 13.80 8.81
C TRP A 127 7.12 13.75 9.97
N ARG A 128 5.97 13.10 9.77
CA ARG A 128 4.94 12.96 10.79
C ARG A 128 5.40 12.04 11.91
N ALA A 129 5.13 12.40 13.17
CA ALA A 129 5.57 11.62 14.32
C ALA A 129 4.98 10.20 14.35
N ASP A 130 3.72 10.05 13.96
CA ASP A 130 2.93 8.82 13.92
C ASP A 130 2.84 8.21 12.51
N MET A 131 3.86 8.42 11.67
CA MET A 131 3.86 7.91 10.29
C MET A 131 3.70 6.38 10.21
N ASP A 132 4.18 5.66 11.21
CA ASP A 132 4.02 4.20 11.31
C ASP A 132 2.54 3.80 11.43
N ALA A 133 1.80 4.44 12.33
CA ALA A 133 0.36 4.24 12.49
C ALA A 133 -0.41 4.76 11.26
N HIS A 134 0.04 5.85 10.64
CA HIS A 134 -0.60 6.40 9.45
C HIS A 134 -0.57 5.42 8.27
N VAL A 135 0.61 4.86 7.99
CA VAL A 135 0.80 3.92 6.89
C VAL A 135 -0.01 2.65 7.13
N LEU A 136 -0.07 2.18 8.37
CA LEU A 136 -0.93 1.06 8.76
C LEU A 136 -2.39 1.33 8.42
N GLU A 137 -2.91 2.45 8.91
CA GLU A 137 -4.32 2.84 8.74
C GLU A 137 -4.69 3.02 7.26
N LEU A 138 -3.84 3.72 6.50
CA LEU A 138 -4.04 3.87 5.06
C LEU A 138 -4.03 2.54 4.33
N THR A 139 -3.13 1.63 4.69
CA THR A 139 -3.05 0.30 4.06
C THR A 139 -4.29 -0.53 4.38
N ARG A 140 -4.74 -0.54 5.64
CA ARG A 140 -5.97 -1.21 6.08
C ARG A 140 -7.19 -0.70 5.32
N ARG A 141 -7.34 0.63 5.23
CA ARG A 141 -8.42 1.27 4.48
C ARG A 141 -8.43 0.85 3.01
N ARG A 142 -7.27 0.81 2.35
CA ARG A 142 -7.18 0.38 0.93
C ARG A 142 -7.53 -1.08 0.73
N VAL A 143 -7.05 -1.96 1.61
CA VAL A 143 -7.41 -3.38 1.56
C VAL A 143 -8.91 -3.57 1.78
N PHE A 144 -9.48 -2.83 2.73
CA PHE A 144 -10.92 -2.82 2.98
C PHE A 144 -11.73 -2.34 1.76
N GLU A 145 -11.35 -1.21 1.15
CA GLU A 145 -11.98 -0.68 -0.07
C GLU A 145 -11.92 -1.69 -1.22
N ASP A 146 -10.76 -2.33 -1.44
CA ASP A 146 -10.61 -3.36 -2.47
C ASP A 146 -11.50 -4.57 -2.21
N LEU A 147 -11.60 -5.04 -0.96
CA LEU A 147 -12.45 -6.18 -0.58
C LEU A 147 -13.92 -5.89 -0.85
N LEU A 148 -14.40 -4.69 -0.52
CA LEU A 148 -15.75 -4.26 -0.86
C LEU A 148 -15.97 -4.19 -2.36
N HIS A 149 -15.01 -3.65 -3.11
CA HIS A 149 -15.08 -3.60 -4.56
C HIS A 149 -15.18 -5.01 -5.18
N PHE A 150 -14.40 -5.97 -4.70
CA PHE A 150 -14.50 -7.35 -5.19
C PHE A 150 -15.80 -8.04 -4.74
N SER A 151 -16.36 -7.70 -3.57
CA SER A 151 -17.69 -8.16 -3.16
C SER A 151 -18.76 -7.68 -4.13
N SER A 152 -18.81 -6.38 -4.41
CA SER A 152 -19.83 -5.81 -5.31
C SER A 152 -19.74 -6.41 -6.71
N LEU A 153 -18.53 -6.65 -7.21
CA LEU A 153 -18.31 -7.31 -8.49
C LEU A 153 -18.76 -8.78 -8.55
N CYS A 154 -18.82 -9.48 -7.41
CA CYS A 154 -19.38 -10.84 -7.34
C CYS A 154 -20.91 -10.84 -7.28
N GLU A 155 -21.51 -9.75 -6.82
CA GLU A 155 -22.97 -9.55 -6.78
C GLU A 155 -23.51 -9.12 -8.16
N GLU A 156 -22.86 -8.15 -8.80
CA GLU A 156 -23.30 -7.56 -10.07
C GLU A 156 -23.10 -8.48 -11.28
N GLY A 157 -22.03 -9.26 -11.28
CA GLY A 157 -21.78 -10.29 -12.28
C GLY A 157 -21.46 -11.59 -11.55
N LYS A 158 -21.90 -12.74 -12.08
CA LYS A 158 -21.63 -14.09 -11.56
C LYS A 158 -20.12 -14.46 -11.57
N ARG A 159 -19.26 -13.57 -11.10
CA ARG A 159 -17.81 -13.67 -11.02
C ARG A 159 -17.48 -14.24 -9.65
N GLN A 160 -16.51 -15.14 -9.62
CA GLN A 160 -16.15 -15.89 -8.42
C GLN A 160 -14.78 -15.44 -7.90
N TYR A 161 -14.65 -14.15 -7.54
CA TYR A 161 -13.41 -13.64 -6.93
C TYR A 161 -13.33 -14.00 -5.45
N LEU A 162 -14.47 -13.92 -4.76
CA LEU A 162 -14.66 -14.31 -3.37
C LEU A 162 -15.55 -15.55 -3.35
N VAL A 163 -15.00 -16.68 -2.94
CA VAL A 163 -15.73 -17.95 -2.88
C VAL A 163 -15.84 -18.38 -1.42
N PRO A 164 -17.04 -18.38 -0.82
CA PRO A 164 -17.23 -18.92 0.51
C PRO A 164 -16.99 -20.44 0.50
N PHE A 165 -16.39 -20.97 1.55
CA PHE A 165 -16.18 -22.40 1.71
C PHE A 165 -16.31 -22.82 3.17
N THR A 166 -16.72 -24.06 3.40
CA THR A 166 -16.91 -24.63 4.75
C THR A 166 -15.83 -25.64 5.11
N THR A 167 -15.34 -26.40 4.14
CA THR A 167 -14.37 -27.49 4.38
C THR A 167 -13.14 -27.30 3.50
N CYS A 168 -11.95 -27.56 4.07
CA CYS A 168 -10.67 -27.45 3.35
C CYS A 168 -10.59 -28.38 2.12
N ASP A 169 -11.35 -29.47 2.09
CA ASP A 169 -11.43 -30.38 0.94
C ASP A 169 -11.93 -29.67 -0.33
N GLN A 170 -12.73 -28.62 -0.17
CA GLN A 170 -13.19 -27.77 -1.29
C GLN A 170 -12.06 -26.93 -1.90
N LEU A 171 -10.89 -26.88 -1.24
CA LEU A 171 -9.69 -26.24 -1.74
C LEU A 171 -8.80 -27.20 -2.55
N GLU A 172 -9.05 -28.51 -2.48
CA GLU A 172 -8.31 -29.52 -3.24
C GLU A 172 -8.66 -29.43 -4.73
N GLY A 173 -7.64 -29.41 -5.59
CA GLY A 173 -7.81 -29.27 -7.04
C GLY A 173 -7.88 -27.82 -7.56
N LEU A 174 -7.81 -26.81 -6.68
CA LEU A 174 -7.65 -25.42 -7.12
C LEU A 174 -6.25 -25.18 -7.68
N HIS A 175 -6.12 -25.28 -8.99
CA HIS A 175 -4.89 -24.92 -9.73
C HIS A 175 -4.49 -23.43 -9.61
N GLN A 176 -5.27 -22.60 -8.92
CA GLN A 176 -5.13 -21.14 -8.96
C GLN A 176 -4.49 -20.55 -7.70
N ARG A 177 -3.62 -19.56 -7.94
CA ARG A 177 -2.97 -18.70 -6.94
C ARG A 177 -4.04 -17.90 -6.18
N GLY A 178 -4.21 -18.17 -4.90
CA GLY A 178 -5.20 -17.53 -4.04
C GLY A 178 -4.69 -17.33 -2.62
N CYS A 179 -5.51 -16.72 -1.78
CA CYS A 179 -5.33 -16.69 -0.33
C CYS A 179 -6.66 -16.92 0.38
N VAL A 180 -6.59 -17.45 1.59
CA VAL A 180 -7.77 -17.64 2.45
C VAL A 180 -7.92 -16.44 3.37
N LEU A 181 -9.13 -15.93 3.45
CA LEU A 181 -9.54 -14.85 4.33
C LEU A 181 -10.46 -15.40 5.41
N LEU A 182 -10.08 -15.20 6.66
CA LEU A 182 -10.88 -15.58 7.83
C LEU A 182 -11.56 -14.31 8.37
N ALA A 183 -12.87 -14.23 8.27
CA ALA A 183 -13.67 -13.10 8.74
C ALA A 183 -13.70 -13.03 10.28
N GLY A 184 -13.58 -14.19 10.95
CA GLY A 184 -13.31 -14.28 12.38
C GLY A 184 -14.29 -13.51 13.28
N SER A 185 -15.46 -14.10 13.54
CA SER A 185 -16.22 -13.84 14.76
C SER A 185 -15.73 -14.81 15.83
N GLY A 186 -14.80 -14.38 16.69
CA GLY A 186 -14.27 -15.20 17.77
C GLY A 186 -13.90 -14.35 18.97
N SER A 187 -14.70 -14.47 20.02
CA SER A 187 -14.55 -13.83 21.32
C SER A 187 -13.14 -14.00 21.90
N ALA A 188 -12.67 -12.97 22.60
CA ALA A 188 -11.49 -13.03 23.45
C ALA A 188 -11.79 -13.91 24.69
N ASN A 189 -11.93 -15.22 24.50
CA ASN A 189 -11.73 -16.26 25.51
C ASN A 189 -12.08 -17.62 24.93
N GLY A 190 -11.15 -18.58 25.08
CA GLY A 190 -11.34 -19.97 24.69
C GLY A 190 -10.65 -20.30 23.38
N GLU A 191 -9.47 -20.91 23.49
CA GLU A 191 -8.90 -22.04 22.72
C GLU A 191 -9.49 -22.41 21.34
N ASN A 192 -9.93 -21.46 20.53
CA ASN A 192 -10.12 -21.66 19.10
C ASN A 192 -8.76 -21.52 18.45
N LYS A 193 -7.94 -22.55 18.68
CA LYS A 193 -6.89 -22.96 17.76
C LYS A 193 -7.59 -23.30 16.45
N PHE A 194 -7.98 -22.29 15.66
CA PHE A 194 -8.01 -22.46 14.22
C PHE A 194 -6.56 -22.72 13.88
N GLU A 195 -6.19 -24.00 13.98
CA GLU A 195 -4.89 -24.50 13.56
C GLU A 195 -4.64 -23.83 12.24
N ARG A 196 -3.65 -22.92 12.20
CA ARG A 196 -3.16 -22.30 10.98
C ARG A 196 -3.25 -23.41 9.95
N PRO A 197 -4.14 -23.34 8.95
CA PRO A 197 -4.15 -24.40 7.99
C PRO A 197 -2.80 -24.27 7.28
N ASN A 198 -1.83 -25.05 7.71
CA ASN A 198 -0.75 -25.49 6.88
C ASN A 198 -1.40 -26.44 5.85
N SER A 199 -2.47 -26.00 5.17
CA SER A 199 -3.13 -26.72 4.11
C SER A 199 -2.17 -26.58 2.95
N LYS A 200 -1.16 -27.44 2.98
CA LYS A 200 -0.33 -27.79 1.84
C LYS A 200 -1.28 -28.35 0.80
N THR A 201 -1.88 -27.49 -0.02
CA THR A 201 -2.59 -27.97 -1.20
C THR A 201 -1.55 -28.59 -2.13
N ARG A 202 -1.62 -29.92 -2.32
CA ARG A 202 -0.80 -30.65 -3.28
C ARG A 202 -1.42 -30.43 -4.66
N THR A 203 -0.84 -29.53 -5.42
CA THR A 203 -1.24 -29.29 -6.81
C THR A 203 -0.09 -29.74 -7.72
N GLY A 204 -0.27 -30.86 -8.42
CA GLY A 204 0.67 -31.32 -9.46
C GLY A 204 2.12 -31.54 -8.97
N GLY A 205 2.31 -32.17 -7.82
CA GLY A 205 3.66 -32.50 -7.30
C GLY A 205 4.43 -31.36 -6.66
N ARG A 206 3.90 -30.12 -6.67
CA ARG A 206 4.42 -28.99 -5.88
C ARG A 206 3.42 -28.63 -4.78
N SER A 207 3.88 -28.69 -3.53
CA SER A 207 3.11 -28.18 -2.40
C SER A 207 3.15 -26.65 -2.45
N THR A 208 2.04 -26.03 -2.81
CA THR A 208 1.88 -24.57 -2.71
C THR A 208 1.12 -24.30 -1.43
N GLU A 209 1.79 -23.74 -0.43
CA GLU A 209 1.16 -23.28 0.80
C GLU A 209 0.30 -22.06 0.48
N ILE A 210 -1.00 -22.13 0.75
CA ILE A 210 -1.92 -21.03 0.56
C ILE A 210 -1.84 -20.13 1.80
N PRO A 211 -1.55 -18.82 1.65
CA PRO A 211 -1.50 -17.92 2.79
C PRO A 211 -2.88 -17.66 3.36
N ILE A 212 -2.95 -17.54 4.69
CA ILE A 212 -4.19 -17.42 5.45
C ILE A 212 -4.13 -16.17 6.29
N TYR A 213 -5.13 -15.31 6.12
CA TYR A 213 -5.18 -14.00 6.77
C TYR A 213 -6.40 -13.91 7.69
N ALA A 214 -6.14 -13.69 8.99
CA ALA A 214 -7.17 -13.31 9.94
C ALA A 214 -7.52 -11.83 9.74
N LEU A 215 -8.69 -11.55 9.13
CA LEU A 215 -9.08 -10.20 8.74
C LEU A 215 -9.28 -9.28 9.95
N ARG A 216 -9.78 -9.82 11.07
CA ARG A 216 -9.98 -9.06 12.32
C ARG A 216 -8.67 -8.50 12.86
N ASP A 217 -7.61 -9.30 12.88
CA ASP A 217 -6.30 -8.87 13.38
C ASP A 217 -5.60 -7.94 12.37
N LEU A 218 -5.73 -8.28 11.08
CA LEU A 218 -5.03 -7.58 10.01
C LEU A 218 -5.63 -6.19 9.74
N LEU A 219 -6.96 -6.10 9.61
CA LEU A 219 -7.69 -4.86 9.35
C LEU A 219 -8.04 -4.09 10.63
N GLY A 220 -8.06 -4.76 11.79
CA GLY A 220 -8.61 -4.21 13.03
C GLY A 220 -10.13 -4.39 13.12
N CYS A 221 -10.67 -4.25 14.33
CA CYS A 221 -12.08 -4.47 14.63
C CYS A 221 -13.02 -3.61 13.77
N VAL A 222 -12.75 -2.31 13.68
CA VAL A 222 -13.61 -1.35 12.97
C VAL A 222 -13.79 -1.73 11.49
N TYR A 223 -12.70 -2.02 10.78
CA TYR A 223 -12.78 -2.39 9.37
C TYR A 223 -13.34 -3.79 9.15
N ALA A 224 -13.03 -4.75 10.03
CA ALA A 224 -13.57 -6.10 9.94
C ALA A 224 -15.09 -6.13 10.17
N GLU A 225 -15.58 -5.42 11.19
CA GLU A 225 -17.02 -5.31 11.48
C GLU A 225 -17.77 -4.58 10.37
N ASN A 226 -17.18 -3.50 9.84
CA ASN A 226 -17.72 -2.80 8.68
C ASN A 226 -17.75 -3.70 7.43
N LEU A 227 -16.76 -4.58 7.25
CA LEU A 227 -16.68 -5.48 6.10
C LEU A 227 -17.80 -6.52 6.18
N CYS A 228 -17.98 -7.12 7.37
CA CYS A 228 -19.11 -8.01 7.63
C CYS A 228 -20.44 -7.27 7.43
N THR A 229 -20.59 -6.03 7.88
CA THR A 229 -21.86 -5.30 7.71
C THR A 229 -22.15 -4.97 6.24
N LYS A 230 -21.14 -4.66 5.44
CA LYS A 230 -21.31 -4.16 4.06
C LYS A 230 -21.21 -5.22 2.97
N SER A 231 -20.73 -6.44 3.27
CA SER A 231 -20.55 -7.49 2.28
C SER A 231 -21.31 -8.76 2.68
N PRO A 232 -22.28 -9.22 1.87
CA PRO A 232 -23.08 -10.42 2.15
C PRO A 232 -22.23 -11.70 2.20
N VAL A 233 -21.12 -11.74 1.46
CA VAL A 233 -20.20 -12.89 1.46
C VAL A 233 -19.57 -13.09 2.84
N PHE A 234 -19.16 -11.99 3.48
CA PHE A 234 -18.55 -12.03 4.82
C PHE A 234 -19.58 -12.09 5.95
N GLN A 235 -20.86 -11.76 5.69
CA GLN A 235 -21.97 -12.03 6.63
C GLN A 235 -22.26 -13.52 6.76
N THR A 236 -22.30 -14.19 5.62
CA THR A 236 -22.78 -15.58 5.53
C THR A 236 -21.67 -16.58 5.86
N SER A 237 -20.42 -16.22 5.62
CA SER A 237 -19.30 -17.16 5.68
C SER A 237 -18.13 -16.62 6.49
N GLN A 238 -17.65 -17.43 7.42
CA GLN A 238 -16.47 -17.13 8.23
C GLN A 238 -15.16 -17.31 7.46
N SER A 239 -15.18 -18.14 6.41
CA SER A 239 -14.01 -18.48 5.59
C SER A 239 -14.31 -18.20 4.11
N VAL A 240 -13.46 -17.39 3.50
CA VAL A 240 -13.62 -16.95 2.11
C VAL A 240 -12.31 -17.11 1.36
N LEU A 241 -12.35 -17.76 0.20
CA LEU A 241 -11.21 -17.87 -0.69
C LEU A 241 -11.18 -16.67 -1.65
N LEU A 242 -10.06 -15.94 -1.66
CA LEU A 242 -9.78 -14.91 -2.64
C LEU A 242 -8.98 -15.49 -3.82
N ARG A 243 -9.56 -15.47 -5.02
CA ARG A 243 -8.97 -16.03 -6.24
C ARG A 243 -9.10 -15.14 -7.47
N GLY A 244 -8.24 -15.42 -8.45
CA GLY A 244 -8.29 -14.82 -9.79
C GLY A 244 -7.15 -13.84 -10.06
N GLN A 245 -6.81 -13.66 -11.34
CA GLN A 245 -5.69 -12.77 -11.72
C GLN A 245 -5.94 -11.30 -11.35
N ARG A 246 -7.20 -10.86 -11.33
CA ARG A 246 -7.55 -9.48 -10.97
C ARG A 246 -7.33 -9.19 -9.48
N THR A 247 -7.32 -10.19 -8.62
CA THR A 247 -7.11 -10.03 -7.17
C THR A 247 -5.63 -10.02 -6.78
N VAL A 248 -4.70 -10.17 -7.73
CA VAL A 248 -3.25 -10.23 -7.44
C VAL A 248 -2.76 -8.97 -6.70
N LYS A 249 -3.22 -7.78 -7.10
CA LYS A 249 -2.86 -6.53 -6.40
C LYS A 249 -3.35 -6.50 -4.95
N LEU A 250 -4.56 -7.02 -4.71
CA LEU A 250 -5.11 -7.15 -3.35
C LEU A 250 -4.31 -8.16 -2.53
N GLN A 251 -3.97 -9.32 -3.12
CA GLN A 251 -3.11 -10.32 -2.47
C GLN A 251 -1.74 -9.74 -2.11
N GLU A 252 -1.11 -8.95 -3.00
CA GLU A 252 0.15 -8.26 -2.71
C GLU A 252 -0.01 -7.24 -1.56
N ARG A 253 -1.11 -6.49 -1.51
CA ARG A 253 -1.40 -5.56 -0.41
C ARG A 253 -1.65 -6.27 0.91
N LEU A 254 -2.38 -7.39 0.90
CA LEU A 254 -2.60 -8.23 2.09
C LEU A 254 -1.28 -8.77 2.63
N TRP A 255 -0.41 -9.25 1.75
CA TRP A 255 0.92 -9.72 2.15
C TRP A 255 1.78 -8.59 2.70
N LYS A 256 1.79 -7.43 2.05
CA LYS A 256 2.51 -6.25 2.53
C LYS A 256 1.99 -5.81 3.90
N LEU A 257 0.67 -5.78 4.11
CA LEU A 257 0.06 -5.42 5.39
C LEU A 257 0.44 -6.42 6.48
N TYR A 258 0.42 -7.72 6.18
CA TYR A 258 0.83 -8.75 7.12
C TYR A 258 2.29 -8.59 7.53
N GLY A 259 3.19 -8.41 6.56
CA GLY A 259 4.61 -8.14 6.82
C GLY A 259 4.87 -6.81 7.52
N TYR A 260 3.99 -5.82 7.35
CA TYR A 260 4.08 -4.52 8.02
C TYR A 260 3.78 -4.62 9.52
N CYS A 261 2.82 -5.46 9.89
CA CYS A 261 2.40 -5.71 11.27
C CYS A 261 3.28 -6.71 12.03
N SER A 262 4.10 -7.49 11.32
CA SER A 262 5.03 -8.48 11.90
C SER A 262 6.27 -7.80 12.50
#